data_AF-A0A4V1S7W2-F1
#
_entry.id   AF-A0A4V1S7W2-F1
#
_cell.length_a   1.000
_cell.length_b   1.000
_cell.length_c   1.000
_cell.angle_alpha   90.00
_cell.angle_beta   90.00
_cell.angle_gamma   90.00
#
_symmetry.space_group_name_H-M   'P 1'
#
loop_
_entity.id
_entity.type
_entity.pdbx_description
1 polymer ?
#
loop_
_entity_poly.entity_id
_entity_poly.type
_entity_poly.pdbx_seq_one_letter_code
_entity_poly.pdbx_strand_id
1 'polypeptide(L)'
;MNAELVEQYRLLHERRPDYGSGASHVERIAAIIERRGVRSVLDFGCGKGALVERLRARFPEVVVDGYDPAIRGRERIPLERYQMGYEMVIANDVLEHLDAEGYGEDLLEMGRLEPRWLFFNISCRPAVNVLPNGVNCHTLVRRPEWWREVLLACFPGFIEHGSEWNERSKGWMLAMTRPLELEGRRVAIVGNAPQAMGNREDVDGFDCVVRFNNFVVGDGYEAVGTRTDVLAIPACNRAVITPRLKRFTEGVSYVLDLATAGCVQAKANHGKIRQLLPHATIV
;
A
#
# COMPACT_ATOMS: atom_id res chain seq x y z
N MET A 1 0.13 17.83 -13.50
CA MET A 1 -0.06 17.97 -14.95
C MET A 1 -0.38 19.41 -15.26
N ASN A 2 0.22 19.97 -16.31
CA ASN A 2 -0.18 21.30 -16.77
C ASN A 2 -1.63 21.33 -17.31
N ALA A 3 -2.25 22.52 -17.31
CA ALA A 3 -3.66 22.68 -17.66
C ALA A 3 -4.00 22.29 -19.11
N GLU A 4 -3.06 22.48 -20.05
CA GLU A 4 -3.25 22.11 -21.45
C GLU A 4 -3.36 20.59 -21.60
N LEU A 5 -2.47 19.84 -20.94
CA LEU A 5 -2.48 18.38 -20.96
C LEU A 5 -3.76 17.82 -20.32
N VAL A 6 -4.20 18.40 -19.19
CA VAL A 6 -5.48 18.03 -18.55
C VAL A 6 -6.65 18.21 -19.52
N GLU A 7 -6.70 19.32 -20.27
CA GLU A 7 -7.75 19.56 -21.26
C GLU A 7 -7.73 18.53 -22.40
N GLN A 8 -6.55 18.09 -22.85
CA GLN A 8 -6.43 17.04 -23.87
C GLN A 8 -7.01 15.70 -23.39
N TYR A 9 -6.76 15.32 -22.13
CA TYR A 9 -7.37 14.13 -21.55
C TYR A 9 -8.87 14.28 -21.37
N ARG A 10 -9.35 15.45 -20.93
CA ARG A 10 -10.78 15.74 -20.80
C ARG A 10 -11.50 15.51 -22.13
N LEU A 11 -10.97 16.08 -23.22
CA LEU A 11 -11.48 15.88 -24.58
C LEU A 11 -11.40 14.41 -25.02
N LEU A 12 -10.36 13.67 -24.64
CA LEU A 12 -10.25 12.24 -24.96
C LEU A 12 -11.36 11.44 -24.25
N HIS A 13 -11.61 11.68 -22.95
CA HIS A 13 -12.68 11.01 -22.21
C HIS A 13 -14.07 11.30 -22.80
N GLU A 14 -14.31 12.51 -23.30
CA GLU A 14 -15.55 12.88 -23.99
C GLU A 14 -15.70 12.15 -25.34
N ARG A 15 -14.61 12.03 -26.10
CA ARG A 15 -14.62 11.35 -27.41
C ARG A 15 -14.66 9.82 -27.31
N ARG A 16 -14.14 9.26 -26.22
CA ARG A 16 -13.99 7.80 -26.02
C ARG A 16 -14.68 7.35 -24.73
N PRO A 17 -15.93 6.87 -24.82
CA PRO A 17 -16.68 6.36 -23.67
C PRO A 17 -16.01 5.18 -22.95
N ASP A 18 -15.14 4.43 -23.61
CA ASP A 18 -14.38 3.31 -23.06
C ASP A 18 -13.07 3.73 -22.37
N TYR A 19 -12.51 4.89 -22.71
CA TYR A 19 -11.25 5.38 -22.13
C TYR A 19 -11.43 5.80 -20.67
N GLY A 20 -10.53 5.33 -19.79
CA GLY A 20 -10.59 5.58 -18.35
C GLY A 20 -11.57 4.70 -17.55
N SER A 21 -12.08 3.61 -18.14
CA SER A 21 -13.04 2.70 -17.49
C SER A 21 -12.39 1.43 -16.91
N GLY A 22 -11.06 1.43 -16.78
CA GLY A 22 -10.29 0.29 -16.29
C GLY A 22 -10.44 0.07 -14.77
N ALA A 23 -10.36 -1.19 -14.36
CA ALA A 23 -10.28 -1.58 -12.95
C ALA A 23 -9.28 -2.74 -12.77
N SER A 24 -8.16 -2.64 -13.47
CA SER A 24 -7.07 -3.60 -13.36
C SER A 24 -6.54 -3.65 -11.91
N HIS A 25 -5.93 -4.77 -11.56
CA HIS A 25 -5.28 -4.97 -10.25
C HIS A 25 -6.18 -4.90 -9.00
N VAL A 26 -7.51 -4.84 -9.15
CA VAL A 26 -8.48 -4.80 -8.03
C VAL A 26 -8.20 -5.87 -6.97
N GLU A 27 -7.94 -7.12 -7.36
CA GLU A 27 -7.68 -8.21 -6.42
C GLU A 27 -6.39 -8.02 -5.62
N ARG A 28 -5.34 -7.45 -6.24
CA ARG A 28 -4.06 -7.20 -5.57
C ARG A 28 -4.20 -6.07 -4.58
N ILE A 29 -4.88 -4.99 -4.97
CA ILE A 29 -5.17 -3.83 -4.13
C ILE A 29 -6.08 -4.25 -2.96
N ALA A 30 -7.16 -4.98 -3.24
CA ALA A 30 -8.05 -5.54 -2.23
C ALA A 30 -7.30 -6.40 -1.21
N ALA A 31 -6.35 -7.22 -1.67
CA ALA A 31 -5.51 -8.02 -0.76
C ALA A 31 -4.58 -7.16 0.10
N ILE A 32 -4.17 -5.97 -0.32
CA ILE A 32 -3.44 -5.02 0.55
C ILE A 32 -4.40 -4.43 1.57
N ILE A 33 -5.57 -3.96 1.13
CA ILE A 33 -6.59 -3.37 2.01
C ILE A 33 -6.97 -4.34 3.14
N GLU A 34 -7.32 -5.59 2.81
CA GLU A 34 -7.70 -6.61 3.79
C GLU A 34 -6.56 -6.94 4.76
N ARG A 35 -5.35 -7.21 4.25
CA ARG A 35 -4.23 -7.68 5.08
C ARG A 35 -3.60 -6.60 5.95
N ARG A 36 -3.85 -5.33 5.62
CA ARG A 36 -3.27 -4.16 6.29
C ARG A 36 -4.31 -3.35 7.05
N GLY A 37 -5.57 -3.79 7.04
CA GLY A 37 -6.68 -3.08 7.68
C GLY A 37 -6.87 -1.65 7.18
N VAL A 38 -6.58 -1.37 5.90
CA VAL A 38 -6.68 -0.01 5.35
C VAL A 38 -8.12 0.49 5.42
N ARG A 39 -8.32 1.68 5.98
CA ARG A 39 -9.64 2.31 6.21
C ARG A 39 -9.93 3.48 5.30
N SER A 40 -8.91 4.03 4.64
CA SER A 40 -9.09 5.10 3.65
C SER A 40 -8.16 4.94 2.46
N VAL A 41 -8.74 5.06 1.26
CA VAL A 41 -8.08 4.85 -0.02
C VAL A 41 -8.42 6.00 -0.96
N LEU A 42 -7.42 6.55 -1.64
CA LEU A 42 -7.61 7.41 -2.81
C LEU A 42 -7.08 6.71 -4.06
N ASP A 43 -7.91 6.61 -5.08
CA ASP A 43 -7.49 6.29 -6.45
C ASP A 43 -7.17 7.61 -7.18
N PHE A 44 -5.88 7.91 -7.34
CA PHE A 44 -5.36 9.13 -7.94
C PHE A 44 -5.18 8.91 -9.44
N GLY A 45 -5.87 9.69 -10.27
CA GLY A 45 -6.03 9.43 -11.70
C GLY A 45 -7.05 8.32 -11.96
N CYS A 46 -8.16 8.30 -11.21
CA CYS A 46 -9.14 7.21 -11.24
C CYS A 46 -9.95 7.07 -12.54
N GLY A 47 -9.78 7.98 -13.50
CA GLY A 47 -10.61 8.08 -14.68
C GLY A 47 -12.09 8.13 -14.31
N LYS A 48 -12.88 7.23 -14.88
CA LYS A 48 -14.33 7.15 -14.64
C LYS A 48 -14.69 6.51 -13.30
N GLY A 49 -13.70 5.97 -12.57
CA GLY A 49 -13.86 5.46 -11.20
C GLY A 49 -14.28 4.00 -11.10
N ALA A 50 -14.05 3.18 -12.13
CA ALA A 50 -14.43 1.77 -12.12
C ALA A 50 -13.71 0.98 -11.00
N LEU A 51 -12.45 1.30 -10.71
CA LEU A 51 -11.72 0.72 -9.57
C LEU A 51 -12.33 1.15 -8.24
N VAL A 52 -12.60 2.45 -8.07
CA VAL A 52 -13.27 3.03 -6.89
C VAL A 52 -14.59 2.31 -6.59
N GLU A 53 -15.46 2.15 -7.60
CA GLU A 53 -16.76 1.48 -7.44
C GLU A 53 -16.62 0.02 -6.99
N ARG A 54 -15.67 -0.72 -7.57
CA ARG A 54 -15.40 -2.11 -7.18
C ARG A 54 -14.88 -2.22 -5.74
N LEU A 55 -13.97 -1.33 -5.36
CA LEU A 55 -13.42 -1.31 -4.00
C LEU A 55 -14.49 -0.92 -2.97
N ARG A 56 -15.35 0.08 -3.26
CA ARG A 56 -16.50 0.45 -2.42
C ARG A 56 -17.48 -0.71 -2.24
N ALA A 57 -17.79 -1.42 -3.33
CA ALA A 57 -18.67 -2.58 -3.26
C ALA A 57 -18.07 -3.74 -2.45
N ARG A 58 -16.75 -3.91 -2.49
CA ARG A 58 -16.04 -4.97 -1.78
C ARG A 58 -15.82 -4.66 -0.29
N PHE A 59 -15.60 -3.39 0.03
CA PHE A 59 -15.26 -2.87 1.36
C PHE A 59 -16.16 -1.69 1.73
N PRO A 60 -17.45 -1.93 2.02
CA PRO A 60 -18.42 -0.86 2.30
C PRO A 60 -18.06 0.00 3.53
N GLU A 61 -17.19 -0.50 4.40
CA GLU A 61 -16.71 0.17 5.60
C GLU A 61 -15.45 1.02 5.37
N VAL A 62 -14.81 0.92 4.21
CA VAL A 62 -13.59 1.66 3.85
C VAL A 62 -13.99 2.90 3.05
N VAL A 63 -13.43 4.06 3.43
CA VAL A 63 -13.58 5.29 2.64
C VAL A 63 -12.74 5.15 1.39
N VAL A 64 -13.36 5.02 0.23
CA VAL A 64 -12.64 4.96 -1.05
C VAL A 64 -13.07 6.14 -1.89
N ASP A 65 -12.15 7.01 -2.25
CA ASP A 65 -12.40 8.16 -3.12
C ASP A 65 -11.61 8.08 -4.41
N GLY A 66 -12.04 8.84 -5.42
CA GLY A 66 -11.37 8.93 -6.70
C GLY A 66 -11.13 10.38 -7.06
N TYR A 67 -9.92 10.67 -7.50
CA TYR A 67 -9.53 11.96 -8.04
C TYR A 67 -9.04 11.79 -9.46
N ASP A 68 -9.48 12.66 -10.37
CA ASP A 68 -8.94 12.76 -11.72
C ASP A 68 -9.20 14.17 -12.27
N PRO A 69 -8.15 14.98 -12.55
CA PRO A 69 -8.33 16.37 -13.00
C PRO A 69 -8.99 16.48 -14.38
N ALA A 70 -8.98 15.41 -15.19
CA ALA A 70 -9.59 15.38 -16.51
C ALA A 70 -11.06 14.90 -16.50
N ILE A 71 -11.61 14.55 -15.33
CA ILE A 71 -12.96 14.01 -15.19
C ILE A 71 -13.83 14.95 -14.35
N ARG A 72 -14.90 15.45 -14.98
CA ARG A 72 -15.91 16.27 -14.30
C ARG A 72 -16.60 15.50 -13.17
N GLY A 73 -16.73 16.15 -12.01
CA GLY A 73 -17.19 15.57 -10.76
C GLY A 73 -16.10 14.84 -9.97
N ARG A 74 -14.87 14.77 -10.46
CA ARG A 74 -13.72 14.08 -9.82
C ARG A 74 -12.44 14.91 -9.85
N GLU A 75 -12.50 16.14 -10.33
CA GLU A 75 -11.38 17.07 -10.45
C GLU A 75 -10.88 17.62 -9.11
N ARG A 76 -11.50 17.25 -7.99
CA ARG A 76 -11.14 17.71 -6.65
C ARG A 76 -11.26 16.58 -5.64
N ILE A 77 -10.27 16.49 -4.76
CA ILE A 77 -10.34 15.71 -3.53
C ILE A 77 -11.19 16.50 -2.53
N PRO A 78 -12.14 15.88 -1.79
CA PRO A 78 -12.88 16.56 -0.74
C PRO A 78 -11.92 17.21 0.27
N LEU A 79 -12.15 18.48 0.63
CA LEU A 79 -11.22 19.26 1.47
C LEU A 79 -10.94 18.58 2.82
N GLU A 80 -11.98 18.06 3.47
CA GLU A 80 -11.86 17.33 4.73
C GLU A 80 -10.93 16.11 4.59
N ARG A 81 -11.06 15.36 3.49
CA ARG A 81 -10.20 14.21 3.21
C ARG A 81 -8.78 14.62 2.84
N TYR A 82 -8.62 15.72 2.11
CA TYR A 82 -7.30 16.26 1.80
C TYR A 82 -6.52 16.62 3.07
N GLN A 83 -7.20 17.21 4.06
CA GLN A 83 -6.61 17.56 5.36
C GLN A 83 -6.34 16.35 6.26
N MET A 84 -7.21 15.34 6.24
CA MET A 84 -7.05 14.11 7.03
C MET A 84 -6.05 13.11 6.41
N GLY A 85 -5.77 13.24 5.12
CA GLY A 85 -4.98 12.29 4.35
C GLY A 85 -5.74 11.01 3.98
N TYR A 86 -5.03 10.05 3.39
CA TYR A 86 -5.53 8.71 3.07
C TYR A 86 -4.48 7.68 3.48
N GLU A 87 -4.89 6.58 4.11
CA GLU A 87 -3.95 5.52 4.49
C GLU A 87 -3.29 4.85 3.28
N MET A 88 -4.01 4.77 2.16
CA MET A 88 -3.49 4.26 0.88
C MET A 88 -3.79 5.22 -0.26
N VAL A 89 -2.77 5.51 -1.07
CA VAL A 89 -2.93 6.21 -2.35
C VAL A 89 -2.51 5.27 -3.48
N ILE A 90 -3.37 5.14 -4.48
CA ILE A 90 -3.19 4.30 -5.67
C ILE A 90 -2.97 5.23 -6.86
N ALA A 91 -2.06 4.87 -7.75
CA ALA A 91 -1.95 5.46 -9.08
C ALA A 91 -1.78 4.33 -10.10
N ASN A 92 -2.87 4.00 -10.81
CA ASN A 92 -2.96 2.83 -11.67
C ASN A 92 -3.12 3.23 -13.14
N ASP A 93 -2.06 3.05 -13.93
CA ASP A 93 -1.90 3.55 -15.30
C ASP A 93 -2.07 5.09 -15.36
N VAL A 94 -1.26 5.80 -14.57
CA VAL A 94 -1.38 7.27 -14.33
C VAL A 94 -0.05 7.99 -14.49
N LEU A 95 1.05 7.47 -13.93
CA LEU A 95 2.30 8.22 -13.89
C LEU A 95 2.93 8.41 -15.29
N GLU A 96 2.70 7.47 -16.19
CA GLU A 96 3.11 7.56 -17.60
C GLU A 96 2.36 8.65 -18.39
N HIS A 97 1.26 9.17 -17.84
CA HIS A 97 0.42 10.23 -18.41
C HIS A 97 0.83 11.64 -17.94
N LEU A 98 1.74 11.75 -16.98
CA LEU A 98 2.23 13.02 -16.46
C LEU A 98 3.11 13.74 -17.49
N ASP A 99 3.22 15.06 -17.38
CA ASP A 99 4.15 15.83 -18.19
C ASP A 99 5.58 15.76 -17.61
N ALA A 100 6.57 15.79 -18.50
CA ALA A 100 7.97 15.58 -18.11
C ALA A 100 8.55 16.72 -17.26
N GLU A 101 7.91 17.88 -17.22
CA GLU A 101 8.37 19.07 -16.50
C GLU A 101 7.72 19.18 -15.10
N GLY A 102 6.47 18.71 -14.97
CA GLY A 102 5.63 18.88 -13.79
C GLY A 102 5.33 17.61 -12.98
N TYR A 103 5.76 16.42 -13.42
CA TYR A 103 5.48 15.16 -12.71
C TYR A 103 5.91 15.18 -11.22
N GLY A 104 6.95 15.94 -10.89
CA GLY A 104 7.42 16.09 -9.51
C GLY A 104 6.38 16.75 -8.60
N GLU A 105 5.66 17.76 -9.10
CA GLU A 105 4.61 18.43 -8.32
C GLU A 105 3.40 17.51 -8.07
N ASP A 106 3.03 16.68 -9.07
CA ASP A 106 1.97 15.69 -8.90
C ASP A 106 2.35 14.62 -7.86
N LEU A 107 3.60 14.15 -7.87
CA LEU A 107 4.10 13.20 -6.86
C LEU A 107 4.18 13.83 -5.47
N LEU A 108 4.58 15.10 -5.37
CA LEU A 108 4.56 15.83 -4.10
C LEU A 108 3.12 16.00 -3.59
N GLU A 109 2.15 16.23 -4.47
CA GLU A 109 0.74 16.30 -4.10
C GLU A 109 0.22 14.96 -3.54
N MET A 110 0.62 13.84 -4.15
CA MET A 110 0.34 12.52 -3.57
C MET A 110 0.96 12.37 -2.17
N GLY A 111 2.15 12.92 -1.94
CA GLY A 111 2.83 12.90 -0.65
C GLY A 111 2.13 13.73 0.43
N ARG A 112 1.51 14.85 0.06
CA ARG A 112 0.72 15.73 0.96
C ARG A 112 -0.54 15.06 1.51
N LEU A 113 -1.01 14.00 0.87
CA LEU A 113 -2.12 13.17 1.37
C LEU A 113 -1.70 12.24 2.51
N GLU A 114 -0.45 12.36 2.99
CA GLU A 114 0.17 11.59 4.05
C GLU A 114 -0.08 10.07 3.96
N PRO A 115 0.14 9.44 2.78
CA PRO A 115 -0.10 8.02 2.65
C PRO A 115 0.80 7.20 3.55
N ARG A 116 0.26 6.07 3.98
CA ARG A 116 1.05 5.00 4.58
C ARG A 116 1.43 3.95 3.53
N TRP A 117 0.54 3.72 2.58
CA TRP A 117 0.72 2.79 1.48
C TRP A 117 0.62 3.53 0.16
N LEU A 118 1.57 3.26 -0.72
CA LEU A 118 1.52 3.70 -2.11
C LEU A 118 1.47 2.46 -3.00
N PHE A 119 0.57 2.46 -3.98
CA PHE A 119 0.51 1.43 -5.01
C PHE A 119 0.58 2.09 -6.38
N PHE A 120 1.56 1.70 -7.16
CA PHE A 120 1.76 2.15 -8.52
C PHE A 120 1.63 0.97 -9.48
N ASN A 121 0.92 1.18 -10.58
CA ASN A 121 1.04 0.39 -11.80
C ASN A 121 1.29 1.37 -12.94
N ILE A 122 2.40 1.21 -13.64
CA ILE A 122 2.90 2.19 -14.61
C ILE A 122 3.23 1.48 -15.91
N SER A 123 2.67 1.95 -17.03
CA SER A 123 3.06 1.47 -18.34
C SER A 123 4.43 2.01 -18.76
N CYS A 124 5.37 1.12 -19.06
CA CYS A 124 6.71 1.46 -19.53
C CYS A 124 6.83 1.35 -21.07
N ARG A 125 5.72 1.49 -21.80
CA ARG A 125 5.67 1.53 -23.27
C ARG A 125 4.73 2.63 -23.77
N PRO A 126 4.82 3.07 -25.03
CA PRO A 126 3.85 3.99 -25.62
C PRO A 126 2.41 3.46 -25.55
N ALA A 127 1.46 4.37 -25.40
CA ALA A 127 0.04 4.06 -25.44
C ALA A 127 -0.39 3.64 -26.85
N VAL A 128 -1.48 2.87 -26.93
CA VAL A 128 -2.22 2.71 -28.19
C VAL A 128 -3.00 3.99 -28.53
N ASN A 129 -3.45 4.72 -27.52
CA ASN A 129 -4.26 5.92 -27.69
C ASN A 129 -3.39 7.16 -27.94
N VAL A 130 -3.97 8.10 -28.69
CA VAL A 130 -3.37 9.39 -29.03
C VAL A 130 -4.36 10.48 -28.58
N LEU A 131 -3.81 11.54 -27.99
CA LEU A 131 -4.56 12.71 -27.55
C LEU A 131 -5.12 13.47 -28.77
N PRO A 132 -6.17 14.31 -28.60
CA PRO A 132 -6.73 15.10 -29.68
C PRO A 132 -5.73 15.98 -30.44
N ASN A 133 -4.68 16.45 -29.78
CA ASN A 133 -3.59 17.22 -30.38
C ASN A 133 -2.52 16.37 -31.11
N GLY A 134 -2.69 15.06 -31.20
CA GLY A 134 -1.79 14.15 -31.91
C GLY A 134 -0.63 13.58 -31.09
N VAL A 135 -0.51 13.95 -29.81
CA VAL A 135 0.53 13.44 -28.90
C VAL A 135 0.12 12.06 -28.36
N ASN A 136 1.07 11.14 -28.16
CA ASN A 136 0.78 9.84 -27.53
C ASN A 136 0.27 10.05 -26.09
N CYS A 137 -0.74 9.28 -25.67
CA CYS A 137 -1.29 9.46 -24.32
C CYS A 137 -0.30 9.09 -23.22
N HIS A 138 0.70 8.22 -23.45
CA HIS A 138 1.77 8.06 -22.47
C HIS A 138 2.85 9.10 -22.76
N THR A 139 2.70 10.30 -22.18
CA THR A 139 3.59 11.45 -22.38
C THR A 139 4.94 11.29 -21.68
N LEU A 140 5.01 10.46 -20.63
CA LEU A 140 6.22 10.19 -19.84
C LEU A 140 6.51 8.69 -19.76
N VAL A 141 6.92 8.10 -20.88
CA VAL A 141 7.37 6.69 -20.89
C VAL A 141 8.80 6.60 -20.38
N ARG A 142 8.99 5.85 -19.29
CA ARG A 142 10.29 5.58 -18.68
C ARG A 142 10.38 4.13 -18.25
N ARG A 143 11.62 3.64 -18.11
CA ARG A 143 11.89 2.27 -17.64
C ARG A 143 11.65 2.12 -16.13
N PRO A 144 11.39 0.91 -15.62
CA PRO A 144 11.16 0.66 -14.19
C PRO A 144 12.23 1.25 -13.27
N GLU A 145 13.51 1.19 -13.66
CA GLU A 145 14.63 1.67 -12.85
C GLU A 145 14.54 3.18 -12.61
N TRP A 146 14.17 3.94 -13.65
CA TRP A 146 14.01 5.39 -13.55
C TRP A 146 12.83 5.75 -12.65
N TRP A 147 11.71 5.06 -12.80
CA TRP A 147 10.55 5.27 -11.94
C TRP A 147 10.85 4.93 -10.48
N ARG A 148 11.57 3.83 -10.23
CA ARG A 148 12.01 3.46 -8.87
C ARG A 148 12.85 4.57 -8.23
N GLU A 149 13.85 5.10 -8.95
CA GLU A 149 14.70 6.19 -8.46
C GLU A 149 13.89 7.44 -8.13
N VAL A 150 13.00 7.85 -9.04
CA VAL A 150 12.13 9.02 -8.86
C VAL A 150 11.17 8.84 -7.69
N LEU A 151 10.49 7.70 -7.59
CA LEU A 151 9.51 7.45 -6.52
C LEU A 151 10.18 7.40 -5.15
N LEU A 152 11.35 6.76 -5.02
CA LEU A 152 12.10 6.76 -3.77
C LEU A 152 12.61 8.16 -3.37
N ALA A 153 12.95 9.00 -4.35
CA ALA A 153 13.35 10.38 -4.09
C ALA A 153 12.17 11.27 -3.68
N CYS A 154 11.00 11.12 -4.33
CA CYS A 154 9.79 11.90 -4.04
C CYS A 154 9.08 11.48 -2.75
N PHE A 155 9.24 10.23 -2.33
CA PHE A 155 8.63 9.68 -1.11
C PHE A 155 9.69 9.25 -0.08
N PRO A 156 10.46 10.20 0.49
CA PRO A 156 11.48 9.87 1.48
C PRO A 156 10.86 9.16 2.69
N GLY A 157 11.57 8.14 3.20
CA GLY A 157 11.10 7.32 4.34
C GLY A 157 10.15 6.19 3.96
N PHE A 158 9.68 6.11 2.72
CA PHE A 158 9.04 4.90 2.21
C PHE A 158 10.07 3.83 1.85
N ILE A 159 9.69 2.58 2.06
CA ILE A 159 10.45 1.41 1.60
C ILE A 159 9.67 0.64 0.54
N GLU A 160 10.37 0.05 -0.42
CA GLU A 160 9.77 -0.88 -1.38
C GLU A 160 9.27 -2.12 -0.62
N HIS A 161 7.96 -2.36 -0.67
CA HIS A 161 7.34 -3.57 -0.12
C HIS A 161 7.39 -4.72 -1.13
N GLY A 162 7.28 -4.40 -2.42
CA GLY A 162 7.45 -5.35 -3.50
C GLY A 162 7.22 -4.69 -4.86
N SER A 163 7.81 -5.28 -5.88
CA SER A 163 7.62 -4.88 -7.27
C SER A 163 7.48 -6.08 -8.20
N GLU A 164 6.84 -5.88 -9.34
CA GLU A 164 6.64 -6.92 -10.34
C GLU A 164 6.66 -6.29 -11.74
N TRP A 165 7.41 -6.92 -12.64
CA TRP A 165 7.42 -6.57 -14.05
C TRP A 165 6.53 -7.53 -14.84
N ASN A 166 5.66 -6.99 -15.69
CA ASN A 166 4.84 -7.78 -16.59
C ASN A 166 5.38 -7.68 -18.03
N GLU A 167 5.98 -8.77 -18.51
CA GLU A 167 6.60 -8.81 -19.83
C GLU A 167 5.62 -8.56 -20.99
N ARG A 168 4.34 -8.94 -20.82
CA ARG A 168 3.30 -8.83 -21.86
C ARG A 168 2.73 -7.42 -21.95
N SER A 169 2.36 -6.83 -20.83
CA SER A 169 1.81 -5.46 -20.81
C SER A 169 2.91 -4.40 -20.85
N LYS A 170 4.16 -4.77 -20.54
CA LYS A 170 5.26 -3.84 -20.26
C LYS A 170 4.91 -2.90 -19.11
N GLY A 171 4.05 -3.36 -18.20
CA GLY A 171 3.65 -2.65 -16.99
C GLY A 171 4.58 -3.01 -15.84
N TRP A 172 4.91 -2.02 -15.03
CA TRP A 172 5.66 -2.20 -13.80
C TRP A 172 4.79 -1.82 -12.60
N MET A 173 4.65 -2.76 -11.67
CA MET A 173 3.97 -2.54 -10.41
C MET A 173 4.97 -2.32 -9.30
N LEU A 174 4.66 -1.38 -8.41
CA LEU A 174 5.42 -1.10 -7.20
C LEU A 174 4.45 -0.83 -6.05
N ALA A 175 4.62 -1.54 -4.95
CA ALA A 175 4.01 -1.21 -3.68
C ALA A 175 5.08 -0.68 -2.73
N MET A 176 4.84 0.48 -2.12
CA MET A 176 5.72 1.09 -1.11
C MET A 176 4.94 1.33 0.17
N THR A 177 5.62 1.32 1.30
CA THR A 177 5.02 1.67 2.58
C THR A 177 5.95 2.47 3.45
N ARG A 178 5.41 3.37 4.27
CA ARG A 178 6.16 3.92 5.40
C ARG A 178 6.30 2.83 6.47
N PRO A 179 7.51 2.58 6.97
CA PRO A 179 7.70 1.79 8.18
C PRO A 179 6.79 2.32 9.30
N LEU A 180 6.38 1.44 10.22
CA LEU A 180 5.73 1.90 11.45
C LEU A 180 6.68 2.87 12.18
N GLU A 181 6.24 4.10 12.44
CA GLU A 181 6.95 5.03 13.33
C GLU A 181 6.82 4.51 14.76
N LEU A 182 7.79 3.70 15.17
CA LEU A 182 7.87 3.08 16.50
C LEU A 182 8.91 3.75 17.39
N GLU A 183 9.47 4.88 16.94
CA GLU A 183 10.38 5.69 17.75
C GLU A 183 9.63 6.26 18.96
N GLY A 184 10.18 6.07 20.16
CA GLY A 184 9.54 6.45 21.42
C GLY A 184 8.31 5.60 21.81
N ARG A 185 7.92 4.61 21.00
CA ARG A 185 6.79 3.71 21.28
C ARG A 185 7.26 2.48 22.07
N ARG A 186 6.46 2.06 23.04
CA ARG A 186 6.67 0.79 23.75
C ARG A 186 6.15 -0.35 22.89
N VAL A 187 7.02 -1.26 22.49
CA VAL A 187 6.66 -2.41 21.64
C VAL A 187 6.78 -3.70 22.45
N ALA A 188 5.65 -4.41 22.61
CA ALA A 188 5.64 -5.73 23.22
C ALA A 188 5.87 -6.80 22.16
N ILE A 189 6.81 -7.70 22.40
CA ILE A 189 7.13 -8.82 21.51
C ILE A 189 6.75 -10.13 22.19
N VAL A 190 5.65 -10.75 21.76
CA VAL A 190 5.14 -11.97 22.39
C VAL A 190 5.49 -13.20 21.56
N GLY A 191 6.37 -14.03 22.10
CA GLY A 191 6.73 -15.33 21.53
C GLY A 191 5.71 -16.44 21.83
N ASN A 192 5.78 -17.54 21.08
CA ASN A 192 4.82 -18.66 21.16
C ASN A 192 5.18 -19.68 22.26
N ALA A 193 6.16 -19.38 23.12
CA ALA A 193 6.63 -20.31 24.13
C ALA A 193 5.70 -20.26 25.36
N PRO A 194 5.34 -21.38 26.01
CA PRO A 194 4.45 -21.36 27.17
C PRO A 194 4.94 -20.49 28.33
N GLN A 195 6.26 -20.28 28.43
CA GLN A 195 6.89 -19.40 29.41
C GLN A 195 6.44 -17.94 29.26
N ALA A 196 6.01 -17.52 28.07
CA ALA A 196 5.47 -16.17 27.87
C ALA A 196 4.17 -15.93 28.67
N MET A 197 3.38 -16.98 28.95
CA MET A 197 2.19 -16.89 29.81
C MET A 197 2.52 -16.69 31.29
N GLY A 198 3.78 -16.93 31.68
CA GLY A 198 4.27 -16.62 33.03
C GLY A 198 4.55 -15.14 33.24
N ASN A 199 4.64 -14.34 32.15
CA ASN A 199 4.75 -12.89 32.25
C ASN A 199 3.36 -12.31 32.56
N ARG A 200 3.26 -11.55 33.64
CA ARG A 200 1.99 -10.95 34.12
C ARG A 200 1.77 -9.53 33.60
N GLU A 201 2.66 -9.04 32.75
CA GLU A 201 2.52 -7.73 32.13
C GLU A 201 1.45 -7.80 31.02
N ASP A 202 0.44 -6.94 31.13
CA ASP A 202 -0.61 -6.81 30.11
C ASP A 202 -0.05 -6.07 28.90
N VAL A 203 0.16 -6.81 27.81
CA VAL A 203 0.75 -6.27 26.58
C VAL A 203 -0.21 -5.34 25.84
N ASP A 204 -1.52 -5.37 26.14
CA ASP A 204 -2.50 -4.55 25.45
C ASP A 204 -2.33 -3.05 25.76
N GLY A 205 -1.62 -2.72 26.85
CA GLY A 205 -1.22 -1.37 27.21
C GLY A 205 0.00 -0.83 26.44
N PHE A 206 0.67 -1.64 25.62
CA PHE A 206 1.79 -1.20 24.79
C PHE A 206 1.30 -0.42 23.57
N ASP A 207 2.17 0.39 22.99
CA ASP A 207 1.85 1.14 21.77
C ASP A 207 1.76 0.23 20.54
N CYS A 208 2.46 -0.90 20.55
CA CYS A 208 2.44 -1.91 19.49
C CYS A 208 2.70 -3.31 20.05
N VAL A 209 1.87 -4.29 19.69
CA VAL A 209 2.03 -5.70 20.07
C VAL A 209 2.38 -6.54 18.85
N VAL A 210 3.57 -7.12 18.87
CA VAL A 210 4.10 -7.98 17.81
C VAL A 210 4.05 -9.45 18.26
N ARG A 211 3.40 -10.30 17.47
CA ARG A 211 3.36 -11.76 17.68
C ARG A 211 3.90 -12.49 16.45
N PHE A 212 4.17 -13.80 16.56
CA PHE A 212 4.87 -14.54 15.50
C PHE A 212 4.17 -15.79 15.01
N ASN A 213 4.53 -16.18 13.79
CA ASN A 213 4.20 -17.47 13.19
C ASN A 213 2.67 -17.68 13.15
N ASN A 214 2.19 -18.68 13.90
CA ASN A 214 0.81 -19.11 14.00
C ASN A 214 0.16 -18.70 15.34
N PHE A 215 0.63 -17.61 15.96
CA PHE A 215 0.09 -17.18 17.25
C PHE A 215 -1.41 -16.91 17.14
N VAL A 216 -2.20 -17.54 18.01
CA VAL A 216 -3.63 -17.27 18.20
C VAL A 216 -3.79 -16.88 19.65
N VAL A 217 -4.50 -15.78 19.90
CA VAL A 217 -4.95 -15.43 21.23
C VAL A 217 -5.99 -16.48 21.65
N GLY A 218 -5.62 -17.32 22.61
CA GLY A 218 -6.30 -18.55 22.97
C GLY A 218 -5.44 -19.39 23.93
N ASP A 219 -6.00 -20.46 24.51
CA ASP A 219 -5.28 -21.45 25.31
C ASP A 219 -4.48 -20.87 26.51
N GLY A 220 -4.95 -19.76 27.09
CA GLY A 220 -4.35 -19.11 28.26
C GLY A 220 -3.46 -17.90 27.94
N TYR A 221 -3.20 -17.63 26.65
CA TYR A 221 -2.48 -16.42 26.23
C TYR A 221 -3.28 -15.13 26.39
N GLU A 222 -4.59 -15.22 26.61
CA GLU A 222 -5.44 -14.10 27.00
C GLU A 222 -4.95 -13.44 28.29
N ALA A 223 -4.28 -14.19 29.17
CA ALA A 223 -3.69 -13.68 30.41
C ALA A 223 -2.51 -12.71 30.18
N VAL A 224 -1.89 -12.74 28.99
CA VAL A 224 -0.80 -11.84 28.60
C VAL A 224 -1.34 -10.60 27.89
N GLY A 225 -2.49 -10.70 27.25
CA GLY A 225 -3.13 -9.66 26.45
C GLY A 225 -3.75 -10.22 25.17
N THR A 226 -4.78 -9.56 24.67
CA THR A 226 -5.60 -10.00 23.53
C THR A 226 -5.31 -9.26 22.23
N ARG A 227 -4.60 -8.12 22.30
CA ARG A 227 -4.27 -7.29 21.16
C ARG A 227 -3.10 -7.90 20.38
N THR A 228 -3.17 -7.76 19.06
CA THR A 228 -2.06 -8.06 18.14
C THR A 228 -2.09 -7.02 17.04
N ASP A 229 -1.11 -6.11 17.03
CA ASP A 229 -1.01 -5.09 15.99
C ASP A 229 -0.22 -5.61 14.79
N VAL A 230 0.83 -6.40 15.04
CA VAL A 230 1.70 -6.98 14.02
C VAL A 230 1.80 -8.49 14.21
N LEU A 231 1.51 -9.26 13.16
CA LEU A 231 1.83 -10.69 13.09
C LEU A 231 3.01 -10.90 12.13
N ALA A 232 4.17 -11.25 12.66
CA ALA A 232 5.37 -11.53 11.89
C ALA A 232 5.45 -13.01 11.50
N ILE A 233 5.34 -13.30 10.20
CA ILE A 233 5.29 -14.65 9.64
C ILE A 233 6.56 -14.91 8.82
N PRO A 234 7.37 -15.93 9.17
CA PRO A 234 8.45 -16.40 8.32
C PRO A 234 7.93 -16.89 6.98
N ALA A 235 8.58 -16.51 5.88
CA ALA A 235 8.19 -16.91 4.53
C ALA A 235 8.07 -18.44 4.36
N CYS A 236 8.90 -19.20 5.08
CA CYS A 236 8.85 -20.68 5.08
C CYS A 236 7.56 -21.26 5.70
N ASN A 237 6.85 -20.52 6.55
CA ASN A 237 5.60 -20.95 7.18
C ASN A 237 4.35 -20.55 6.38
N ARG A 238 4.52 -19.83 5.26
CA ARG A 238 3.42 -19.27 4.47
C ARG A 238 2.45 -20.32 3.96
N ALA A 239 2.95 -21.46 3.44
CA ALA A 239 2.09 -22.53 2.92
C ALA A 239 1.18 -23.15 3.99
N VAL A 240 1.62 -23.17 5.26
CA VAL A 240 0.86 -23.71 6.39
C VAL A 240 -0.20 -22.72 6.87
N ILE A 241 0.11 -21.42 6.83
CA ILE A 241 -0.74 -20.37 7.42
C ILE A 241 -1.75 -19.83 6.40
N THR A 242 -1.44 -19.81 5.10
CA THR A 242 -2.29 -19.24 4.04
C THR A 242 -3.75 -19.74 4.07
N PRO A 243 -4.05 -21.04 4.23
CA PRO A 243 -5.45 -21.51 4.27
C PRO A 243 -6.23 -21.05 5.52
N ARG A 244 -5.53 -20.59 6.55
CA ARG A 244 -6.07 -20.19 7.86
C ARG A 244 -5.84 -18.71 8.14
N LEU A 245 -5.32 -17.95 7.17
CA LEU A 245 -4.85 -16.57 7.34
C LEU A 245 -5.91 -15.70 7.99
N LYS A 246 -7.16 -15.80 7.53
CA LYS A 246 -8.30 -15.05 8.05
C LYS A 246 -8.47 -15.20 9.57
N ARG A 247 -8.26 -16.40 10.12
CA ARG A 247 -8.34 -16.67 11.57
C ARG A 247 -7.17 -16.03 12.34
N PHE A 248 -6.00 -15.89 11.71
CA PHE A 248 -4.80 -15.35 12.36
C PHE A 248 -4.67 -13.83 12.22
N THR A 249 -5.32 -13.24 11.23
CA THR A 249 -5.18 -11.81 10.89
C THR A 249 -6.39 -10.98 11.29
N GLU A 250 -7.45 -11.61 11.83
CA GLU A 250 -8.62 -10.91 12.34
C GLU A 250 -8.21 -10.00 13.52
N GLY A 251 -8.42 -8.69 13.37
CA GLY A 251 -7.97 -7.68 14.34
C GLY A 251 -6.48 -7.30 14.25
N VAL A 252 -5.71 -7.90 13.34
CA VAL A 252 -4.28 -7.58 13.16
C VAL A 252 -4.10 -6.46 12.14
N SER A 253 -3.41 -5.40 12.55
CA SER A 253 -3.18 -4.24 11.69
C SER A 253 -2.08 -4.48 10.63
N TYR A 254 -1.08 -5.34 10.90
CA TYR A 254 0.02 -5.62 9.98
C TYR A 254 0.45 -7.09 9.96
N VAL A 255 0.62 -7.67 8.78
CA VAL A 255 1.28 -8.98 8.59
C VAL A 255 2.68 -8.82 7.99
N LEU A 256 3.74 -9.04 8.77
CA LEU A 256 5.11 -8.87 8.32
C LEU A 256 5.67 -10.18 7.76
N ASP A 257 5.97 -10.24 6.46
CA ASP A 257 6.65 -11.38 5.83
C ASP A 257 8.16 -11.32 6.15
N LEU A 258 8.64 -12.22 7.00
CA LEU A 258 10.07 -12.31 7.33
C LEU A 258 10.78 -13.24 6.33
N ALA A 259 11.67 -12.70 5.50
CA ALA A 259 12.54 -13.51 4.64
C ALA A 259 13.45 -14.42 5.51
N THR A 260 13.41 -15.74 5.36
CA THR A 260 14.27 -16.65 6.14
C THR A 260 15.53 -17.02 5.37
N ALA A 261 16.70 -16.57 5.85
CA ALA A 261 17.97 -17.14 5.46
C ALA A 261 18.27 -18.32 6.38
N GLY A 262 18.05 -19.54 5.90
CA GLY A 262 18.38 -20.76 6.64
C GLY A 262 17.40 -21.12 7.77
N CYS A 263 17.14 -22.41 7.91
CA CYS A 263 16.16 -23.00 8.81
C CYS A 263 16.64 -22.97 10.28
N VAL A 264 16.53 -21.82 10.96
CA VAL A 264 16.61 -21.75 12.44
C VAL A 264 15.60 -20.71 12.95
N GLN A 265 14.39 -21.19 13.27
CA GLN A 265 13.18 -20.39 13.54
C GLN A 265 13.24 -19.46 14.77
N ALA A 266 14.18 -19.62 15.71
CA ALA A 266 14.16 -18.88 16.99
C ALA A 266 15.11 -17.67 17.05
N LYS A 267 16.38 -17.81 16.63
CA LYS A 267 17.39 -16.73 16.71
C LYS A 267 17.28 -15.71 15.56
N ALA A 268 16.71 -16.10 14.43
CA ALA A 268 16.59 -15.24 13.25
C ALA A 268 15.57 -14.10 13.42
N ASN A 269 14.60 -14.24 14.32
CA ASN A 269 13.48 -13.31 14.46
C ASN A 269 13.84 -12.06 15.30
N HIS A 270 14.60 -12.22 16.39
CA HIS A 270 15.06 -11.08 17.21
C HIS A 270 16.00 -10.14 16.44
N GLY A 271 16.93 -10.69 15.65
CA GLY A 271 17.88 -9.88 14.87
C GLY A 271 17.20 -9.05 13.79
N LYS A 272 16.19 -9.62 13.10
CA LYS A 272 15.41 -8.90 12.08
C LYS A 272 14.48 -7.87 12.67
N ILE A 273 13.92 -8.12 13.85
CA ILE A 273 13.11 -7.11 14.51
C ILE A 273 13.97 -5.95 15.00
N ARG A 274 15.19 -6.18 15.50
CA ARG A 274 16.12 -5.05 15.77
C ARG A 274 16.51 -4.29 14.50
N GLN A 275 16.57 -4.94 13.34
CA GLN A 275 16.79 -4.25 12.05
C GLN A 275 15.57 -3.44 11.61
N LEU A 276 14.35 -3.92 11.88
CA LEU A 276 13.10 -3.20 11.60
C LEU A 276 12.82 -2.12 12.65
N LEU A 277 13.32 -2.29 13.88
CA LEU A 277 13.07 -1.49 15.08
C LEU A 277 14.39 -1.08 15.77
N PRO A 278 15.30 -0.35 15.09
CA PRO A 278 16.61 -0.04 15.65
C PRO A 278 16.57 0.85 16.90
N HIS A 279 15.45 1.54 17.15
CA HIS A 279 15.27 2.51 18.23
C HIS A 279 14.15 2.15 19.23
N ALA A 280 13.50 0.99 19.08
CA ALA A 280 12.44 0.57 20.01
C ALA A 280 13.04 -0.05 21.29
N THR A 281 12.47 0.29 22.46
CA THR A 281 12.72 -0.49 23.69
C THR A 281 11.91 -1.78 23.60
N ILE A 282 12.61 -2.88 23.35
CA ILE A 282 12.03 -4.23 23.30
C ILE A 282 12.02 -4.79 24.73
N VAL A 283 10.83 -5.06 25.25
CA VAL A 283 10.58 -5.69 26.55
C VAL A 283 10.14 -7.14 26.35
#